data_AF-A0A958V121-F1
#
_entry.id   AF-A0A958V121-F1
#
_cell.length_a   1.000
_cell.length_b   1.000
_cell.length_c   1.000
_cell.angle_alpha   90.00
_cell.angle_beta   90.00
_cell.angle_gamma   90.00
#
_symmetry.space_group_name_H-M   'P 1'
#
loop_
_entity.id
_entity.type
_entity.pdbx_description
1 polymer ?
#
loop_
_entity_poly.entity_id
_entity_poly.type
_entity_poly.pdbx_seq_one_letter_code
_entity_poly.pdbx_strand_id
1 'polypeptide(L)'
;MNCKAMNISGKWNGAITYGKEYGKFAGNEVLFEMEIVQNNDHFHGVSKDTGGFGVNPDPASIEGKITGDTISFIKVYPTFHYINSMGEQKINPSRKGSEIRYTGKYDKAKEVISGNWEMSVWVLVIAIIPWRIKATGTWEMQLVNT
;
A
#
# COMPACT_ATOMS: atom_id res chain seq x y z
N MET A 1 -15.32 27.16 15.99
CA MET A 1 -15.14 26.52 14.67
C MET A 1 -15.25 25.02 14.88
N ASN A 2 -16.32 24.38 14.39
CA ASN A 2 -16.44 22.91 14.42
C ASN A 2 -15.65 22.34 13.23
N CYS A 3 -14.42 21.87 13.49
CA CYS A 3 -13.72 21.01 12.54
C CYS A 3 -14.50 19.69 12.48
N LYS A 4 -15.27 19.48 11.41
CA LYS A 4 -15.82 18.15 11.11
C LYS A 4 -14.63 17.20 10.99
N ALA A 5 -14.58 16.18 11.86
CA ALA A 5 -13.57 15.15 11.79
C ALA A 5 -13.65 14.46 10.41
N MET A 6 -12.48 14.17 9.82
CA MET A 6 -12.41 13.44 8.57
C MET A 6 -13.06 12.06 8.74
N ASN A 7 -13.94 11.69 7.81
CA ASN A 7 -14.49 10.34 7.71
C ASN A 7 -14.07 9.75 6.36
N ILE A 8 -13.31 8.66 6.39
CA ILE A 8 -12.80 7.95 5.22
C ILE A 8 -13.46 6.57 5.03
N SER A 9 -14.50 6.25 5.80
CA SER A 9 -15.22 4.99 5.63
C SER A 9 -15.84 4.90 4.25
N GLY A 10 -15.74 3.74 3.62
CA GLY A 10 -16.28 3.51 2.28
C GLY A 10 -15.33 2.75 1.37
N LYS A 11 -15.68 2.72 0.09
CA LYS A 11 -14.89 2.08 -0.96
C LYS A 11 -14.04 3.11 -1.67
N TRP A 12 -12.79 2.77 -1.91
CA TRP A 12 -11.79 3.62 -2.53
C TRP A 12 -11.13 2.88 -3.68
N ASN A 13 -10.89 3.59 -4.78
CA ASN A 13 -10.08 3.12 -5.88
C ASN A 13 -8.79 3.91 -5.89
N GLY A 14 -7.66 3.23 -6.11
CA GLY A 14 -6.36 3.89 -6.09
C GLY A 14 -5.31 3.18 -6.91
N ALA A 15 -4.14 3.81 -6.92
CA ALA A 15 -2.95 3.28 -7.54
C ALA A 15 -1.75 3.50 -6.61
N ILE A 16 -0.82 2.55 -6.62
CA ILE A 16 0.55 2.79 -6.14
C ILE A 16 1.47 2.91 -7.35
N THR A 17 2.52 3.70 -7.21
CA THR A 17 3.58 3.85 -8.22
C THR A 17 4.90 3.44 -7.58
N TYR A 18 5.67 2.58 -8.25
CA TYR A 18 6.97 2.13 -7.74
C TYR A 18 8.04 3.23 -7.81
N GLY A 19 8.78 3.38 -6.72
CA GLY A 19 9.93 4.28 -6.63
C GLY A 19 11.13 3.78 -7.42
N LYS A 20 12.17 4.62 -7.46
CA LYS A 20 13.41 4.38 -8.21
C LYS A 20 14.14 3.09 -7.83
N GLU A 21 13.92 2.58 -6.62
CA GLU A 21 14.55 1.35 -6.12
C GLU A 21 14.14 0.11 -6.93
N TYR A 22 13.09 0.21 -7.73
CA TYR A 22 12.61 -0.85 -8.63
C TYR A 22 13.27 -0.83 -10.02
N GLY A 23 14.25 0.07 -10.26
CA GLY A 23 15.05 0.09 -11.48
C GLY A 23 14.18 0.22 -12.74
N LYS A 24 14.23 -0.78 -13.63
CA LYS A 24 13.43 -0.79 -14.87
C LYS A 24 11.91 -0.83 -14.66
N PHE A 25 11.47 -1.12 -13.44
CA PHE A 25 10.05 -1.14 -13.07
C PHE A 25 9.63 0.10 -12.27
N ALA A 26 10.55 1.05 -12.03
CA ALA A 26 10.20 2.33 -11.43
C ALA A 26 9.19 3.08 -12.31
N GLY A 27 8.19 3.69 -11.70
CA GLY A 27 7.09 4.35 -12.40
C GLY A 27 5.96 3.41 -12.82
N ASN A 28 6.15 2.08 -12.79
CA ASN A 28 5.03 1.16 -13.01
C ASN A 28 4.03 1.25 -11.85
N GLU A 29 2.78 0.93 -12.15
CA GLU A 29 1.67 1.07 -11.22
C GLU A 29 1.02 -0.26 -10.87
N VAL A 30 0.41 -0.32 -9.68
CA VAL A 30 -0.58 -1.33 -9.29
C VAL A 30 -1.86 -0.63 -8.89
N LEU A 31 -2.94 -1.00 -9.54
CA LEU A 31 -4.29 -0.55 -9.23
C LEU A 31 -4.86 -1.38 -8.08
N PHE A 32 -5.60 -0.74 -7.19
CA PHE A 32 -6.25 -1.41 -6.09
C PHE A 32 -7.63 -0.84 -5.80
N GLU A 33 -8.46 -1.68 -5.19
CA GLU A 33 -9.67 -1.30 -4.48
C GLU A 33 -9.43 -1.47 -2.98
N MET A 34 -10.04 -0.62 -2.18
CA MET A 34 -9.94 -0.67 -0.72
C MET A 34 -11.29 -0.37 -0.07
N GLU A 35 -11.69 -1.22 0.87
CA GLU A 35 -12.87 -1.01 1.70
C GLU A 35 -12.42 -0.67 3.13
N ILE A 36 -12.82 0.50 3.62
CA ILE A 36 -12.37 1.07 4.89
C ILE A 36 -13.54 1.21 5.85
N VAL A 37 -13.32 0.80 7.10
CA VAL A 37 -14.21 1.04 8.24
C VAL A 37 -13.44 1.86 9.28
N GLN A 38 -13.90 3.08 9.55
CA GLN A 38 -13.31 3.98 10.54
C GLN A 38 -14.09 3.93 11.86
N ASN A 39 -13.34 3.90 12.97
CA ASN A 39 -13.84 4.09 14.32
C ASN A 39 -12.97 5.14 15.03
N ASN A 40 -13.53 6.34 15.25
CA ASN A 40 -12.82 7.52 15.73
C ASN A 40 -11.62 7.89 14.83
N ASP A 41 -10.43 7.95 15.40
CA ASP A 41 -9.16 8.23 14.71
C ASP A 41 -8.48 6.95 14.21
N HIS A 42 -9.05 5.77 14.46
CA HIS A 42 -8.54 4.49 13.97
C HIS A 42 -9.38 3.96 12.82
N PHE A 43 -8.77 3.16 11.94
CA PHE A 43 -9.50 2.47 10.89
C PHE A 43 -8.85 1.13 10.54
N HIS A 44 -9.65 0.25 9.98
CA HIS A 44 -9.21 -1.02 9.41
C HIS A 44 -9.94 -1.26 8.09
N GLY A 45 -9.53 -2.28 7.36
CA GLY A 45 -10.10 -2.57 6.05
C GLY A 45 -9.40 -3.68 5.29
N VAL A 46 -9.83 -3.83 4.05
CA VAL A 46 -9.28 -4.80 3.10
C VAL A 46 -8.94 -4.10 1.80
N SER A 47 -7.76 -4.38 1.26
CA SER A 47 -7.30 -3.91 -0.05
C SER A 47 -7.11 -5.09 -1.00
N LYS A 48 -7.59 -4.95 -2.23
CA LYS A 48 -7.45 -5.94 -3.30
C LYS A 48 -6.78 -5.29 -4.49
N ASP A 49 -5.73 -5.91 -5.01
CA ASP A 49 -5.10 -5.42 -6.23
C ASP A 49 -5.96 -5.84 -7.42
N THR A 50 -6.25 -4.91 -8.32
CA THR A 50 -7.19 -5.10 -9.43
C THR A 50 -6.53 -5.06 -10.81
N GLY A 51 -5.28 -4.59 -10.89
CA GLY A 51 -4.55 -4.52 -12.15
C GLY A 51 -3.15 -3.91 -12.01
N GLY A 52 -2.38 -3.93 -13.09
CA GLY A 52 -1.03 -3.35 -13.15
C GLY A 52 0.10 -4.35 -12.91
N PHE A 53 1.29 -3.84 -12.59
CA PHE A 53 2.53 -4.61 -12.49
C PHE A 53 2.79 -5.14 -11.07
N GLY A 54 2.81 -6.46 -10.88
CA GLY A 54 3.05 -7.06 -9.56
C GLY A 54 1.79 -7.17 -8.70
N VAL A 55 0.62 -7.23 -9.33
CA VAL A 55 -0.68 -7.51 -8.71
C VAL A 55 -0.57 -8.72 -7.79
N ASN A 56 -1.02 -8.57 -6.56
CA ASN A 56 -1.15 -9.70 -5.66
C ASN A 56 -2.60 -10.23 -5.69
N PRO A 57 -2.81 -11.53 -5.98
CA PRO A 57 -4.15 -12.12 -5.99
C PRO A 57 -4.80 -12.20 -4.59
N ASP A 58 -3.99 -12.19 -3.53
CA ASP A 58 -4.50 -12.27 -2.16
C ASP A 58 -4.95 -10.90 -1.64
N PRO A 59 -6.12 -10.79 -0.99
CA PRO A 59 -6.52 -9.56 -0.32
C PRO A 59 -5.58 -9.25 0.84
N ALA A 60 -5.17 -7.99 0.96
CA ALA A 60 -4.39 -7.50 2.09
C ALA A 60 -5.28 -6.90 3.17
N SER A 61 -4.95 -7.18 4.42
CA SER A 61 -5.47 -6.42 5.57
C SER A 61 -4.82 -5.04 5.65
N ILE A 62 -5.56 -4.02 6.06
CA ILE A 62 -5.02 -2.72 6.44
C ILE A 62 -5.48 -2.31 7.85
N GLU A 63 -4.58 -1.68 8.59
CA GLU A 63 -4.85 -1.09 9.90
C GLU A 63 -4.12 0.25 10.01
N GLY A 64 -4.80 1.28 10.48
CA GLY A 64 -4.26 2.62 10.47
C GLY A 64 -4.91 3.61 11.44
N LYS A 65 -4.44 4.85 11.35
CA LYS A 65 -4.91 5.99 12.12
C LYS A 65 -4.90 7.28 11.32
N ILE A 66 -5.71 8.23 11.78
CA ILE A 66 -5.88 9.57 11.23
C ILE A 66 -5.41 10.58 12.26
N THR A 67 -4.63 11.58 11.84
CA THR A 67 -4.20 12.69 12.69
C THR A 67 -4.31 13.98 11.90
N GLY A 68 -5.35 14.77 12.16
CA GLY A 68 -5.66 15.96 11.36
C GLY A 68 -6.06 15.59 9.94
N ASP A 69 -5.29 16.06 8.96
CA ASP A 69 -5.45 15.75 7.53
C ASP A 69 -4.60 14.54 7.08
N THR A 70 -3.81 13.98 7.99
CA THR A 70 -2.80 12.96 7.69
C THR A 70 -3.34 11.57 8.03
N ILE A 71 -3.06 10.61 7.15
CA ILE A 71 -3.45 9.22 7.28
C ILE A 71 -2.18 8.38 7.28
N SER A 72 -2.11 7.40 8.19
CA SER A 72 -1.03 6.42 8.22
C SER A 72 -1.57 5.02 8.47
N PHE A 73 -1.12 4.03 7.70
CA PHE A 73 -1.57 2.65 7.87
C PHE A 73 -0.49 1.64 7.49
N ILE A 74 -0.68 0.39 7.92
CA ILE A 74 0.10 -0.76 7.52
C ILE A 74 -0.79 -1.65 6.66
N LYS A 75 -0.30 -2.02 5.47
CA LYS A 75 -0.89 -3.04 4.59
C LYS A 75 -0.09 -4.34 4.74
N VAL A 76 -0.79 -5.46 4.92
CA VAL A 76 -0.16 -6.78 5.04
C VAL A 76 -0.95 -7.82 4.25
N TYR A 77 -0.27 -8.47 3.30
CA TYR A 77 -0.78 -9.64 2.60
C TYR A 77 -0.63 -10.91 3.45
N PRO A 78 -1.54 -11.89 3.32
CA PRO A 78 -1.49 -13.12 4.09
C PRO A 78 -0.25 -13.96 3.76
N THR A 79 0.21 -13.92 2.51
CA THR A 79 1.37 -14.68 2.05
C THR A 79 2.47 -13.76 1.49
N PHE A 80 3.69 -14.27 1.40
CA PHE A 80 4.85 -13.52 0.90
C PHE A 80 4.96 -13.67 -0.62
N HIS A 81 4.86 -12.55 -1.34
CA HIS A 81 5.02 -12.50 -2.80
C HIS A 81 6.32 -11.81 -3.15
N TYR A 82 7.00 -12.33 -4.18
CA TYR A 82 8.21 -11.72 -4.72
C TYR A 82 8.30 -11.95 -6.22
N ILE A 83 9.01 -11.07 -6.91
CA ILE A 83 9.33 -11.21 -8.33
C ILE A 83 10.71 -11.85 -8.42
N ASN A 84 10.85 -12.95 -9.16
CA ASN A 84 12.15 -13.59 -9.37
C ASN A 84 12.98 -12.86 -10.43
N SER A 85 14.22 -13.33 -10.67
CA SER A 85 15.13 -12.75 -11.66
C SER A 85 14.61 -12.78 -13.10
N MET A 86 13.64 -13.65 -13.41
CA MET A 86 13.00 -13.74 -14.73
C MET A 86 11.77 -12.82 -14.84
N GLY A 87 11.42 -12.08 -13.79
CA GLY A 87 10.23 -11.22 -13.78
C GLY A 87 8.94 -11.96 -13.45
N GLU A 88 9.01 -13.24 -13.05
CA GLU A 88 7.83 -14.02 -12.67
C GLU A 88 7.47 -13.75 -11.22
N GLN A 89 6.18 -13.61 -10.95
CA GLN A 89 5.66 -13.57 -9.60
C GLN A 89 5.71 -14.97 -8.97
N LYS A 90 6.22 -15.04 -7.74
CA LYS A 90 6.26 -16.24 -6.91
C LYS A 90 5.58 -15.96 -5.58
N ILE A 91 4.91 -16.99 -5.06
CA ILE A 91 4.19 -16.96 -3.78
C ILE A 91 4.87 -17.97 -2.86
N ASN A 92 5.20 -17.54 -1.65
CA ASN A 92 5.60 -18.42 -0.58
C ASN A 92 4.50 -18.43 0.50
N PRO A 93 3.60 -19.43 0.48
CA PRO A 93 2.47 -19.50 1.41
C PRO A 93 2.91 -19.82 2.85
N SER A 94 4.13 -20.32 3.07
CA SER A 94 4.66 -20.61 4.41
C SER A 94 5.15 -19.36 5.16
N ARG A 95 5.17 -18.19 4.50
CA ARG A 95 5.66 -16.94 5.06
C ARG A 95 4.60 -15.86 4.95
N LYS A 96 4.39 -15.10 6.03
CA LYS A 96 3.55 -13.90 6.04
C LYS A 96 4.12 -12.85 5.08
N GLY A 97 3.24 -12.09 4.43
CA GLY A 97 3.63 -10.93 3.64
C GLY A 97 4.38 -9.89 4.48
N SER A 98 5.28 -9.15 3.84
CA SER A 98 5.97 -8.03 4.48
C SER A 98 4.97 -6.93 4.85
N GLU A 99 5.22 -6.25 5.96
CA GLU A 99 4.52 -5.02 6.29
C GLU A 99 4.92 -3.90 5.31
N ILE A 100 3.92 -3.27 4.71
CA ILE A 100 4.08 -2.09 3.86
C ILE A 100 3.45 -0.92 4.61
N ARG A 101 4.25 0.12 4.87
CA ARG A 101 3.83 1.30 5.63
C ARG A 101 3.43 2.40 4.66
N TYR A 102 2.25 2.96 4.86
CA TYR A 102 1.70 4.05 4.06
C TYR A 102 1.53 5.29 4.93
N THR A 103 1.85 6.44 4.36
CA THR A 103 1.58 7.76 4.94
C THR A 103 1.09 8.67 3.83
N GLY A 104 0.03 9.44 4.08
CA GLY A 104 -0.53 10.35 3.09
C GLY A 104 -1.35 11.46 3.72
N LYS A 105 -1.86 12.36 2.87
CA LYS A 105 -2.71 13.48 3.25
C LYS A 105 -3.99 13.48 2.43
N TYR A 106 -5.07 13.88 3.07
CA TYR A 106 -6.34 14.11 2.40
C TYR A 106 -6.41 15.53 1.83
N ASP A 107 -6.50 15.62 0.51
CA ASP A 107 -6.82 16.86 -0.19
C ASP A 107 -8.34 16.99 -0.28
N LYS A 108 -8.91 17.80 0.63
CA LYS A 108 -10.35 18.03 0.70
C LYS A 108 -10.93 18.68 -0.56
N ALA A 109 -10.14 19.47 -1.29
CA ALA A 109 -10.64 20.15 -2.49
C ALA A 109 -10.80 19.17 -3.67
N LYS A 110 -9.99 18.11 -3.69
CA LYS A 110 -10.00 17.09 -4.75
C LYS A 110 -10.68 15.79 -4.33
N GLU A 111 -11.00 15.63 -3.05
CA GLU A 111 -11.49 14.38 -2.47
C GLU A 111 -10.53 13.20 -2.73
N VAL A 112 -9.22 13.49 -2.72
CA VAL A 112 -8.13 12.55 -2.97
C VAL A 112 -7.32 12.36 -1.70
N ILE A 113 -6.92 11.13 -1.40
CA ILE A 113 -5.85 10.85 -0.44
C ILE A 113 -4.62 10.43 -1.22
N SER A 114 -3.46 11.05 -0.96
CA SER A 114 -2.22 10.66 -1.62
C SER A 114 -1.01 10.75 -0.69
N GLY A 115 0.06 10.03 -1.03
CA GLY A 115 1.26 10.03 -0.21
C GLY A 115 2.33 9.06 -0.67
N ASN A 116 3.11 8.59 0.31
CA ASN A 116 4.23 7.67 0.11
C ASN A 116 3.97 6.34 0.81
N TRP A 117 4.58 5.29 0.27
CA TRP A 117 4.68 4.00 0.93
C TRP A 117 6.13 3.54 1.01
N GLU A 118 6.40 2.69 1.99
CA GLU A 118 7.69 2.06 2.18
C GLU A 118 7.56 0.62 2.69
N MET A 119 8.47 -0.25 2.25
CA MET A 119 8.62 -1.59 2.80
C MET A 119 10.11 -1.92 2.97
N SER A 120 10.40 -2.75 3.95
CA SER A 120 11.74 -3.30 4.13
C SER A 120 11.81 -4.71 3.56
N VAL A 121 12.80 -4.97 2.72
CA VAL A 121 13.01 -6.28 2.10
C VAL A 121 14.40 -6.79 2.45
N TRP A 122 14.49 -8.05 2.83
CA TRP A 122 15.76 -8.75 2.97
C TRP A 122 16.17 -9.31 1.61
N VAL A 123 17.37 -8.95 1.16
CA VAL A 123 18.00 -9.47 -0.04
C VAL A 123 19.34 -10.10 0.31
N LEU A 124 19.73 -11.16 -0.39
CA LEU A 124 21.06 -11.76 -0.25
C LEU A 124 22.00 -11.10 -1.26
N VAL A 125 22.97 -10.33 -0.76
CA VAL A 125 24.02 -9.71 -1.57
C VAL A 125 25.20 -10.68 -1.64
N ILE A 126 25.70 -10.93 -2.86
CA ILE A 126 26.77 -11.93 -3.16
C ILE A 126 26.42 -13.34 -2.62
N ALA A 127 25.14 -13.71 -2.63
CA ALA A 127 24.61 -15.01 -2.17
C ALA A 127 24.85 -15.39 -0.69
N ILE A 128 25.52 -14.55 0.11
CA ILE A 128 25.86 -14.88 1.51
C ILE A 128 25.54 -13.78 2.53
N ILE A 129 25.43 -12.51 2.14
CA ILE A 129 25.25 -11.40 3.08
C ILE A 129 23.80 -10.92 3.06
N PRO A 130 23.00 -11.15 4.12
CA PRO A 130 21.65 -10.59 4.20
C PRO A 130 21.74 -9.07 4.39
N TRP A 131 21.18 -8.33 3.44
CA TRP A 131 21.07 -6.87 3.49
C TRP A 131 19.60 -6.45 3.50
N ARG A 132 19.28 -5.44 4.30
CA ARG A 132 17.94 -4.85 4.35
C ARG A 132 17.90 -3.66 3.39
N ILE A 133 17.16 -3.78 2.31
CA ILE A 133 16.88 -2.67 1.40
C ILE A 133 15.53 -2.05 1.73
N LYS A 134 15.42 -0.75 1.50
CA LYS A 134 14.17 -0.02 1.58
C LYS A 134 13.61 0.11 0.17
N ALA A 135 12.41 -0.39 -0.04
CA ALA A 135 11.63 -0.16 -1.25
C ALA A 135 10.59 0.91 -0.96
N THR A 136 10.41 1.86 -1.88
CA THR A 136 9.53 3.01 -1.68
C THR A 136 8.69 3.29 -2.92
N GLY A 137 7.70 4.17 -2.77
CA GLY A 137 6.95 4.71 -3.88
C GLY A 137 5.87 5.67 -3.42
N THR A 138 5.02 6.09 -4.35
CA THR A 138 3.88 6.97 -4.10
C THR A 138 2.57 6.22 -4.25
N TRP A 139 1.48 6.81 -3.75
CA TRP A 139 0.15 6.28 -3.93
C TRP A 139 -0.89 7.40 -3.91
N GLU A 140 -2.04 7.13 -4.52
CA GLU A 140 -3.23 7.94 -4.40
C GLU A 140 -4.49 7.09 -4.44
N MET A 141 -5.59 7.58 -3.87
CA MET A 141 -6.90 6.97 -3.96
C MET A 141 -8.02 8.00 -3.86
N GLN A 142 -9.17 7.65 -4.44
CA GLN A 142 -10.40 8.44 -4.47
C GLN A 142 -11.59 7.61 -4.02
N LEU A 143 -12.53 8.25 -3.33
CA LEU A 143 -13.75 7.60 -2.86
C LEU A 143 -14.62 7.23 -4.06
N VAL A 144 -15.16 6.02 -4.05
CA VAL A 144 -16.13 5.57 -5.04
C VAL A 144 -17.49 6.16 -4.68
N ASN A 145 -17.93 7.13 -5.47
CA ASN A 145 -19.30 7.66 -5.36
C ASN A 145 -20.27 6.65 -5.98
N THR A 146 -20.95 5.88 -5.14
CA THR A 146 -22.12 5.07 -5.52
C THR A 146 -23.42 5.84 -5.32
#